data_AF-A0A182SFG2-F1
#
_entry.id   AF-A0A182SFG2-F1
#
_cell.length_a   1.000
_cell.length_b   1.000
_cell.length_c   1.000
_cell.angle_alpha   90.00
_cell.angle_beta   90.00
_cell.angle_gamma   90.00
#
_symmetry.space_group_name_H-M   'P 1'
#
loop_
_entity.id
_entity.type
_entity.pdbx_description
1 polymer ?
#
loop_
_entity_poly.entity_id
_entity_poly.type
_entity_poly.pdbx_seq_one_letter_code
_entity_poly.pdbx_strand_id
1 'polypeptide(L)'
;MYGRIFACLLVLFGVRSSVCSLPCDYIDSVNITDGERLPNDEIRHNGVIYNKTYYRMIDYEYEDFATKKYVPNYIRGCLCAVRICVRLCCGEREYLGRKCTHSDGYLPVVVNVSATEMIDLRNHSLYGFLYGKPCEQVYELLPEENPVDEWSIARNGSLIIADELLVPRNQYCLAPRLNTSYASGLVCFTSTEEFKYNLYPVAIISIWCHLLHRQLDNGNGTVATDYGDGL
;
A
#
# COMPACT_ATOMS: atom_id res chain seq x y z
N MET A 1 33.44 37.65 35.41
CA MET A 1 32.31 37.70 34.43
C MET A 1 32.41 36.62 33.33
N TYR A 2 33.04 35.46 33.58
CA TYR A 2 33.27 34.41 32.56
C TYR A 2 32.54 33.08 32.82
N GLY A 3 31.99 32.87 34.03
CA GLY A 3 31.36 31.59 34.41
C GLY A 3 29.95 31.36 33.85
N ARG A 4 29.23 32.41 33.42
CA ARG A 4 27.85 32.29 32.90
C ARG A 4 27.80 31.96 31.40
N ILE A 5 28.87 32.27 30.66
CA ILE A 5 28.95 32.00 29.21
C ILE A 5 29.28 30.53 28.95
N PHE A 6 30.09 29.90 29.82
CA PHE A 6 30.44 28.49 29.71
C PHE A 6 29.25 27.54 29.94
N ALA A 7 28.29 27.93 30.77
CA ALA A 7 27.08 27.15 31.03
C ALA A 7 26.14 27.09 29.81
N CYS A 8 26.05 28.15 29.01
CA CYS A 8 25.22 28.16 27.80
C CYS A 8 25.79 27.30 26.66
N LEU A 9 27.12 27.16 26.58
CA LEU A 9 27.76 26.33 25.55
C LEU A 9 27.62 24.82 25.81
N LEU A 10 27.45 24.40 27.06
CA LEU A 10 27.22 22.98 27.41
C LEU A 10 25.81 22.49 27.06
N VAL A 11 24.83 23.40 26.89
CA VAL A 11 23.48 23.04 26.46
C VAL A 11 23.41 22.74 24.95
N LEU A 12 24.34 23.27 24.16
CA LEU A 12 24.37 23.07 22.70
C LEU A 12 25.03 21.75 22.26
N PHE A 13 25.77 21.06 23.14
CA PHE A 13 26.44 19.79 22.84
C PHE A 13 25.76 18.57 23.47
N GLY A 14 24.57 18.74 24.05
CA GLY A 14 23.97 17.80 24.98
C GLY A 14 22.80 16.96 24.45
N VAL A 15 22.55 16.83 23.15
CA VAL A 15 21.57 15.86 22.64
C VAL A 15 22.03 15.33 21.28
N ARG A 16 23.00 14.41 21.26
CA ARG A 16 23.00 13.39 20.20
C ARG A 16 21.90 12.40 20.58
N SER A 17 20.67 12.69 20.15
CA SER A 17 19.67 11.64 20.01
C SER A 17 20.26 10.66 19.00
N SER A 18 20.93 9.61 19.47
CA SER A 18 21.04 8.40 18.68
C SER A 18 19.61 8.00 18.41
N VAL A 19 19.11 8.33 17.22
CA VAL A 19 17.74 8.03 16.83
C VAL A 19 17.65 6.50 16.85
N CYS A 20 17.17 5.95 17.96
CA CYS A 20 16.85 4.53 18.12
C CYS A 20 15.56 4.19 17.37
N SER A 21 15.38 4.77 16.18
CA SER A 21 14.31 4.41 15.27
C SER A 21 14.82 3.35 14.31
N LEU A 22 13.89 2.50 13.90
CA LEU A 22 14.09 1.57 12.81
C LEU A 22 14.57 2.31 11.54
N PRO A 23 15.50 1.75 10.74
CA PRO A 23 16.05 2.39 9.55
C PRO A 23 15.13 2.29 8.31
N CYS A 24 13.95 1.72 8.47
CA CYS A 24 12.88 1.63 7.48
C CYS A 24 11.52 1.80 8.17
N ASP A 25 10.45 1.85 7.39
CA ASP A 25 9.09 1.88 7.93
C ASP A 25 8.78 0.58 8.69
N TYR A 26 7.96 0.68 9.74
CA TYR A 26 7.60 -0.46 10.57
C TYR A 26 7.02 -1.62 9.75
N ILE A 27 6.18 -1.30 8.77
CA ILE A 27 5.51 -2.25 7.87
C ILE A 27 6.47 -3.05 6.98
N ASP A 28 7.71 -2.58 6.85
CA ASP A 28 8.76 -3.13 6.01
C ASP A 28 9.81 -3.91 6.78
N SER A 29 9.60 -3.99 8.09
CA SER A 29 10.43 -4.75 8.99
C SER A 29 9.73 -5.99 9.49
N VAL A 30 10.51 -6.98 9.88
CA VAL A 30 10.05 -8.23 10.47
C VAL A 30 10.70 -8.42 11.83
N ASN A 31 10.03 -9.15 12.72
CA ASN A 31 10.62 -9.57 13.98
C ASN A 31 11.73 -10.58 13.66
N ILE A 32 12.94 -10.33 14.19
CA ILE A 32 14.12 -11.19 14.01
C ILE A 32 14.76 -11.57 15.34
N THR A 33 13.99 -11.46 16.44
CA THR A 33 14.50 -11.63 17.81
C THR A 33 15.04 -13.04 18.07
N ASP A 34 14.45 -14.03 17.41
CA ASP A 34 14.84 -15.45 17.42
C ASP A 34 15.96 -15.79 16.42
N GLY A 35 16.48 -14.80 15.70
CA GLY A 35 17.59 -14.97 14.77
C GLY A 35 18.92 -15.36 15.43
N GLU A 36 19.75 -16.10 14.69
CA GLU A 36 21.11 -16.47 15.09
C GLU A 36 22.03 -15.25 15.06
N ARG A 37 22.71 -14.95 16.17
CA ARG A 37 23.72 -13.89 16.22
C ARG A 37 25.06 -14.39 15.72
N LEU A 38 25.62 -13.70 14.74
CA LEU A 38 26.93 -13.98 14.14
C LEU A 38 28.04 -13.18 14.84
N PRO A 39 29.33 -13.57 14.71
CA PRO A 39 30.45 -12.91 15.41
C PRO A 39 30.64 -11.42 15.13
N ASN A 40 30.08 -10.90 14.03
CA ASN A 40 30.22 -9.51 13.58
C ASN A 40 29.02 -8.63 13.96
N ASP A 41 28.25 -8.99 15.01
CA ASP A 41 26.97 -8.36 15.35
C ASP A 41 25.95 -8.40 14.19
N GLU A 42 26.06 -9.37 13.29
CA GLU A 42 25.05 -9.61 12.27
C GLU A 42 24.03 -10.62 12.79
N ILE A 43 22.80 -10.52 12.33
CA ILE A 43 21.73 -11.47 12.70
C ILE A 43 21.33 -12.24 11.46
N ARG A 44 21.37 -13.58 11.53
CA ARG A 44 20.81 -14.45 10.50
C ARG A 44 19.42 -14.90 10.93
N HIS A 45 18.42 -14.58 10.12
CA HIS A 45 17.04 -14.99 10.37
C HIS A 45 16.39 -15.39 9.04
N ASN A 46 15.79 -16.59 8.99
CA ASN A 46 15.16 -17.18 7.80
C ASN A 46 16.02 -17.09 6.52
N GLY A 47 17.33 -17.38 6.64
CA GLY A 47 18.25 -17.35 5.50
C GLY A 47 18.66 -15.95 5.02
N VAL A 48 18.26 -14.89 5.72
CA VAL A 48 18.65 -13.50 5.46
C VAL A 48 19.62 -13.04 6.53
N ILE A 49 20.71 -12.39 6.13
CA ILE A 49 21.70 -11.81 7.03
C ILE A 49 21.45 -10.30 7.12
N TYR A 50 21.19 -9.84 8.34
CA TYR A 50 20.95 -8.44 8.66
C TYR A 50 22.21 -7.87 9.30
N ASN A 51 22.85 -6.94 8.59
CA ASN A 51 23.92 -6.12 9.17
C ASN A 51 23.34 -5.17 10.24
N LYS A 52 24.15 -4.76 11.21
CA LYS A 52 23.85 -3.72 12.21
C LYS A 52 23.15 -2.49 11.63
N THR A 53 23.44 -2.13 10.38
CA THR A 53 22.78 -0.99 9.71
C THR A 53 21.27 -1.20 9.54
N TYR A 54 20.80 -2.44 9.36
CA TYR A 54 19.43 -2.78 8.93
C TYR A 54 18.52 -3.33 10.03
N TYR A 55 18.93 -3.39 11.29
CA TYR A 55 18.06 -3.82 12.39
C TYR A 55 18.19 -2.93 13.61
N ARG A 56 17.15 -2.85 14.44
CA ARG A 56 17.15 -2.11 15.71
C ARG A 56 16.39 -2.88 16.78
N MET A 57 16.79 -2.67 18.03
CA MET A 57 15.96 -3.00 19.18
C MET A 57 14.93 -1.89 19.37
N ILE A 58 13.67 -2.26 19.48
CA ILE A 58 12.55 -1.33 19.67
C ILE A 58 11.62 -1.84 20.77
N ASP A 59 10.82 -0.95 21.32
CA ASP A 59 9.87 -1.17 22.42
C ASP A 59 8.45 -0.79 22.01
N TYR A 60 8.13 -0.87 20.71
CA TYR A 60 6.82 -0.46 20.21
C TYR A 60 6.31 -1.33 19.04
N GLU A 61 5.00 -1.32 18.89
CA GLU A 61 4.22 -1.97 17.83
C GLU A 61 3.11 -1.03 17.34
N TYR A 62 2.46 -1.40 16.24
CA TYR A 62 1.27 -0.73 15.72
C TYR A 62 0.10 -1.70 15.68
N GLU A 63 -1.05 -1.33 16.27
CA GLU A 63 -2.26 -2.18 16.26
C GLU A 63 -3.02 -2.08 14.91
N ASP A 64 -3.05 -0.90 14.29
CA ASP A 64 -3.78 -0.65 13.02
C ASP A 64 -2.95 0.18 12.02
N PHE A 65 -1.64 -0.05 11.98
CA PHE A 65 -0.68 0.78 11.21
C PHE A 65 -0.64 2.29 11.57
N ALA A 66 -1.49 2.74 12.51
CA ALA A 66 -1.59 4.14 12.94
C ALA A 66 -1.31 4.31 14.44
N THR A 67 -1.86 3.43 15.29
CA THR A 67 -1.78 3.56 16.74
C THR A 67 -0.52 2.88 17.28
N LYS A 68 0.45 3.67 17.75
CA LYS A 68 1.66 3.16 18.39
C LYS A 68 1.37 2.67 19.82
N LYS A 69 1.75 1.44 20.12
CA LYS A 69 1.65 0.81 21.44
C LYS A 69 3.03 0.41 21.93
N TYR A 70 3.32 0.66 23.20
CA TYR A 70 4.58 0.24 23.83
C TYR A 70 4.51 -1.23 24.27
N VAL A 71 5.59 -1.96 24.02
CA VAL A 71 5.74 -3.39 24.30
C VAL A 71 7.15 -3.67 24.85
N PRO A 72 7.42 -4.85 25.43
CA PRO A 72 8.78 -5.22 25.83
C PRO A 72 9.77 -5.14 24.66
N ASN A 73 11.04 -4.83 24.96
CA ASN A 73 12.08 -4.70 23.96
C ASN A 73 12.24 -5.97 23.10
N TYR A 74 12.28 -5.79 21.78
CA TYR A 74 12.52 -6.87 20.81
C TYR A 74 13.25 -6.32 19.59
N ILE A 75 13.77 -7.20 18.73
CA ILE A 75 14.58 -6.82 17.58
C ILE A 75 13.76 -6.92 16.30
N ARG A 76 13.74 -5.84 15.53
CA ARG A 76 13.19 -5.82 14.17
C ARG A 76 14.26 -5.55 13.13
N GLY A 77 14.19 -6.27 12.01
CA GLY A 77 15.07 -6.13 10.85
C GLY A 77 14.32 -5.65 9.62
N CYS A 78 14.90 -4.70 8.89
CA CYS A 78 14.38 -4.16 7.63
C CYS A 78 14.65 -5.13 6.48
N LEU A 79 13.75 -6.08 6.26
CA LEU A 79 13.87 -7.10 5.21
C LEU A 79 14.04 -6.48 3.83
N CYS A 80 13.28 -5.43 3.54
CA CYS A 80 13.21 -4.82 2.22
C CYS A 80 14.40 -3.93 1.88
N ALA A 81 15.29 -3.67 2.85
CA ALA A 81 16.58 -3.05 2.60
C ALA A 81 17.63 -4.07 2.12
N VAL A 82 17.37 -5.37 2.30
CA VAL A 82 18.29 -6.47 1.99
C VAL A 82 17.76 -7.33 0.82
N ARG A 83 16.44 -7.42 0.65
CA ARG A 83 15.74 -8.22 -0.38
C ARG A 83 14.70 -7.38 -1.11
N ILE A 84 14.30 -7.83 -2.30
CA ILE A 84 13.15 -7.25 -3.01
C ILE A 84 11.89 -7.75 -2.33
N CYS A 85 11.24 -6.90 -1.54
CA CYS A 85 10.04 -7.29 -0.81
C CYS A 85 8.81 -7.32 -1.70
N VAL A 86 8.04 -8.39 -1.58
CA VAL A 86 6.64 -8.47 -1.98
C VAL A 86 5.80 -8.82 -0.77
N ARG A 87 4.52 -8.46 -0.79
CA ARG A 87 3.61 -8.71 0.34
C ARG A 87 2.67 -9.85 0.00
N LEU A 88 2.55 -10.86 0.87
CA LEU A 88 1.51 -11.88 0.80
C LEU A 88 0.35 -11.49 1.73
N CYS A 89 -0.87 -11.74 1.28
CA CYS A 89 -2.06 -11.38 2.06
C CYS A 89 -2.20 -12.22 3.34
N CYS A 90 -1.67 -13.44 3.33
CA CYS A 90 -1.70 -14.41 4.42
C CYS A 90 -0.29 -14.88 4.75
N GLY A 91 -0.11 -15.65 5.83
CA GLY A 91 1.17 -16.19 6.24
C GLY A 91 1.83 -17.14 5.22
N GLU A 92 3.05 -17.55 5.51
CA GLU A 92 3.89 -18.35 4.60
C GLU A 92 3.22 -19.63 4.09
N ARG A 93 2.47 -20.33 4.94
CA ARG A 93 1.76 -21.57 4.61
C ARG A 93 0.25 -21.40 4.57
N GLU A 94 -0.19 -20.21 4.18
CA GLU A 94 -1.60 -19.87 4.12
C GLU A 94 -1.97 -19.35 2.74
N TYR A 95 -3.20 -19.64 2.33
CA TYR A 95 -3.82 -19.07 1.14
C TYR A 95 -5.05 -18.26 1.52
N LEU A 96 -5.41 -17.31 0.66
CA LEU A 96 -6.58 -16.46 0.88
C LEU A 96 -7.83 -17.12 0.29
N GLY A 97 -8.72 -17.59 1.15
CA GLY A 97 -10.13 -17.87 0.82
C GLY A 97 -11.02 -16.75 1.32
N ARG A 98 -12.09 -17.09 2.08
CA ARG A 98 -12.82 -16.09 2.90
C ARG A 98 -11.96 -15.50 4.02
N LYS A 99 -11.03 -16.31 4.53
CA LYS A 99 -10.02 -15.97 5.53
C LYS A 99 -8.72 -16.67 5.16
N CYS A 100 -7.61 -16.24 5.77
CA CYS A 100 -6.36 -16.97 5.66
C CYS A 100 -6.54 -18.37 6.24
N THR A 101 -6.23 -19.37 5.43
CA THR A 101 -6.42 -20.79 5.75
C THR A 101 -5.10 -21.51 5.51
N HIS A 102 -4.70 -22.33 6.48
CA HIS A 102 -3.48 -23.12 6.40
C HIS A 102 -3.54 -24.14 5.25
N SER A 103 -2.43 -24.33 4.57
CA SER A 103 -2.20 -25.37 3.59
C SER A 103 -0.95 -26.16 3.99
N ASP A 104 -1.07 -27.49 4.02
CA ASP A 104 0.07 -28.37 4.26
C ASP A 104 0.97 -28.50 3.01
N GLY A 105 0.45 -28.14 1.83
CA GLY A 105 1.14 -28.18 0.56
C GLY A 105 1.96 -26.92 0.26
N TYR A 106 2.95 -27.07 -0.62
CA TYR A 106 3.67 -25.93 -1.18
C TYR A 106 2.71 -25.03 -1.97
N LEU A 107 2.70 -23.73 -1.64
CA LEU A 107 1.88 -22.72 -2.30
C LEU A 107 2.77 -21.85 -3.19
N PRO A 108 2.85 -22.12 -4.51
CA PRO A 108 3.69 -21.32 -5.40
C PRO A 108 3.18 -19.87 -5.50
N VAL A 109 4.09 -18.92 -5.70
CA VAL A 109 3.74 -17.51 -5.94
C VAL A 109 4.22 -17.16 -7.35
N VAL A 110 3.57 -17.75 -8.35
CA VAL A 110 3.88 -17.46 -9.76
C VAL A 110 3.23 -16.14 -10.15
N VAL A 111 4.06 -15.21 -10.63
CA VAL A 111 3.66 -13.88 -11.08
C VAL A 111 4.36 -13.50 -12.38
N ASN A 112 3.76 -12.58 -13.13
CA ASN A 112 4.42 -11.92 -14.25
C ASN A 112 5.44 -10.91 -13.71
N VAL A 113 6.69 -10.99 -14.14
CA VAL A 113 7.73 -9.97 -13.88
C VAL A 113 8.08 -9.16 -15.13
N SER A 114 7.71 -9.68 -16.30
CA SER A 114 7.72 -8.98 -17.58
C SER A 114 6.63 -9.56 -18.48
N ALA A 115 6.39 -8.94 -19.64
CA ALA A 115 5.40 -9.40 -20.63
C ALA A 115 5.63 -10.85 -21.12
N THR A 116 6.83 -11.40 -20.93
CA THR A 116 7.20 -12.73 -21.44
C THR A 116 7.70 -13.69 -20.35
N GLU A 117 7.78 -13.23 -19.10
CA GLU A 117 8.44 -13.97 -18.04
C GLU A 117 7.55 -14.10 -16.81
N MET A 118 7.30 -15.36 -16.45
CA MET A 118 6.62 -15.77 -15.24
C MET A 118 7.61 -16.50 -14.35
N ILE A 119 7.67 -16.11 -13.07
CA ILE A 119 8.55 -16.76 -12.09
C ILE A 119 7.79 -17.06 -10.81
N ASP A 120 8.16 -18.15 -10.15
CA ASP A 120 7.75 -18.41 -8.77
C ASP A 120 8.68 -17.67 -7.81
N LEU A 121 8.19 -16.59 -7.21
CA LEU A 121 8.98 -15.72 -6.34
C LEU A 121 9.60 -16.47 -5.16
N ARG A 122 8.97 -17.55 -4.67
CA ARG A 122 9.46 -18.33 -3.53
C ARG A 122 10.71 -19.13 -3.83
N ASN A 123 10.94 -19.48 -5.10
CA ASN A 123 12.14 -20.20 -5.53
C ASN A 123 13.35 -19.28 -5.75
N HIS A 124 13.17 -17.97 -5.59
CA HIS A 124 14.22 -16.97 -5.83
C HIS A 124 14.63 -16.27 -4.54
N SER A 125 15.87 -16.50 -4.09
CA SER A 125 16.43 -15.91 -2.86
C SER A 125 16.54 -14.38 -2.89
N LEU A 126 16.34 -13.74 -4.03
CA LEU A 126 16.35 -12.28 -4.17
C LEU A 126 15.12 -11.64 -3.51
N TYR A 127 14.01 -12.39 -3.43
CA TYR A 127 12.76 -11.88 -2.89
C TYR A 127 12.64 -12.13 -1.38
N GLY A 128 11.97 -11.20 -0.70
CA GLY A 128 11.55 -11.33 0.69
C GLY A 128 10.04 -11.18 0.78
N PHE A 129 9.42 -11.86 1.73
CA PHE A 129 7.97 -11.83 1.90
C PHE A 129 7.59 -11.09 3.18
N LEU A 130 6.75 -10.07 3.02
CA LEU A 130 5.99 -9.47 4.11
C LEU A 130 4.61 -10.14 4.16
N TYR A 131 3.98 -10.18 5.33
CA TYR A 131 2.71 -10.90 5.50
C TYR A 131 1.60 -10.00 6.03
N GLY A 132 0.37 -10.35 5.67
CA GLY A 132 -0.86 -9.69 6.12
C GLY A 132 -1.38 -8.66 5.11
N LYS A 133 -2.69 -8.44 5.13
CA LYS A 133 -3.32 -7.45 4.24
C LYS A 133 -2.83 -6.03 4.57
N PRO A 134 -2.59 -5.19 3.55
CA PRO A 134 -2.25 -3.78 3.75
C PRO A 134 -3.41 -2.91 4.25
N CYS A 135 -4.65 -3.38 4.07
CA CYS A 135 -5.88 -2.68 4.43
C CYS A 135 -6.98 -3.68 4.77
N GLU A 136 -8.07 -3.19 5.38
CA GLU A 136 -9.21 -4.03 5.79
C GLU A 136 -9.92 -4.68 4.60
N GLN A 137 -10.15 -3.89 3.55
CA GLN A 137 -10.81 -4.32 2.31
C GLN A 137 -9.82 -4.30 1.15
N VAL A 138 -9.67 -5.45 0.49
CA VAL A 138 -8.81 -5.65 -0.67
C VAL A 138 -9.65 -6.16 -1.84
N TYR A 139 -9.29 -5.74 -3.05
CA TYR A 139 -9.97 -6.08 -4.30
C TYR A 139 -9.04 -6.92 -5.15
N GLU A 140 -9.56 -8.02 -5.69
CA GLU A 140 -8.81 -8.91 -6.56
C GLU A 140 -8.79 -8.37 -7.98
N LEU A 141 -7.60 -8.33 -8.58
CA LEU A 141 -7.40 -8.02 -9.99
C LEU A 141 -7.74 -9.25 -10.84
N LEU A 142 -8.61 -9.08 -11.82
CA LEU A 142 -9.12 -10.16 -12.67
C LEU A 142 -8.71 -9.92 -14.15
N PRO A 143 -7.43 -10.13 -14.50
CA PRO A 143 -6.93 -9.86 -15.85
C PRO A 143 -7.60 -10.72 -16.93
N GLU A 144 -8.14 -11.89 -16.57
CA GLU A 144 -8.90 -12.76 -17.47
C GLU A 144 -10.29 -12.19 -17.82
N GLU A 145 -10.86 -11.36 -16.94
CA GLU A 145 -12.17 -10.74 -17.13
C GLU A 145 -12.07 -9.31 -17.68
N ASN A 146 -11.01 -8.58 -17.32
CA ASN A 146 -10.84 -7.18 -17.67
C ASN A 146 -9.37 -6.84 -17.95
N PRO A 147 -9.02 -6.36 -19.16
CA PRO A 147 -7.63 -6.02 -19.50
C PRO A 147 -7.05 -4.87 -18.67
N VAL A 148 -7.89 -4.01 -18.07
CA VAL A 148 -7.39 -2.95 -17.17
C VAL A 148 -6.89 -3.49 -15.83
N ASP A 149 -7.18 -4.76 -15.52
CA ASP A 149 -6.68 -5.46 -14.35
C ASP A 149 -5.42 -6.29 -14.67
N GLU A 150 -4.85 -6.18 -15.87
CA GLU A 150 -3.53 -6.78 -16.16
C GLU A 150 -2.47 -6.23 -15.22
N TRP A 151 -1.62 -7.09 -14.66
CA TRP A 151 -0.60 -6.67 -13.71
C TRP A 151 0.69 -7.47 -13.77
N SER A 152 1.77 -6.86 -13.29
CA SER A 152 3.10 -7.45 -13.16
C SER A 152 3.85 -6.93 -11.92
N ILE A 153 4.93 -7.60 -11.54
CA ILE A 153 5.80 -7.18 -10.43
C ILE A 153 7.03 -6.44 -10.97
N ALA A 154 7.19 -5.19 -10.55
CA ALA A 154 8.34 -4.38 -10.83
C ALA A 154 9.60 -4.88 -10.11
N ARG A 155 10.78 -4.50 -10.61
CA ARG A 155 12.08 -4.87 -10.03
C ARG A 155 12.31 -4.37 -8.60
N ASN A 156 11.57 -3.36 -8.15
CA ASN A 156 11.61 -2.84 -6.79
C ASN A 156 10.58 -3.50 -5.85
N GLY A 157 9.80 -4.47 -6.36
CA GLY A 157 8.74 -5.14 -5.61
C GLY A 157 7.40 -4.39 -5.58
N SER A 158 7.25 -3.30 -6.34
CA SER A 158 5.93 -2.68 -6.58
C SER A 158 5.13 -3.50 -7.58
N LEU A 159 3.80 -3.35 -7.55
CA LEU A 159 2.89 -3.94 -8.52
C LEU A 159 2.59 -2.89 -9.61
N ILE A 160 2.61 -3.28 -10.87
CA ILE A 160 2.28 -2.43 -12.02
C ILE A 160 0.94 -2.93 -12.56
N ILE A 161 -0.05 -2.05 -12.69
CA ILE A 161 -1.37 -2.36 -13.27
C ILE A 161 -1.50 -1.65 -14.61
N ALA A 162 -1.98 -2.38 -15.62
CA ALA A 162 -2.18 -1.93 -16.99
C ALA A 162 -0.95 -1.20 -17.58
N ASP A 163 0.26 -1.63 -17.19
CA ASP A 163 1.55 -1.00 -17.54
C ASP A 163 1.71 0.50 -17.21
N GLU A 164 0.80 1.07 -16.43
CA GLU A 164 0.75 2.52 -16.14
C GLU A 164 0.80 2.81 -14.64
N LEU A 165 0.01 2.10 -13.84
CA LEU A 165 -0.19 2.42 -12.42
C LEU A 165 0.77 1.63 -11.54
N LEU A 166 1.72 2.33 -10.90
CA LEU A 166 2.65 1.75 -9.94
C LEU A 166 2.05 1.75 -8.52
N VAL A 167 1.69 0.58 -8.02
CA VAL A 167 1.15 0.37 -6.68
C VAL A 167 2.27 -0.05 -5.72
N PRO A 168 2.55 0.73 -4.66
CA PRO A 168 3.58 0.38 -3.68
C PRO A 168 3.17 -0.83 -2.83
N ARG A 169 4.16 -1.52 -2.27
CA ARG A 169 3.99 -2.76 -1.47
C ARG A 169 3.15 -2.65 -0.20
N ASN A 170 2.84 -1.43 0.23
CA ASN A 170 1.94 -1.16 1.35
C ASN A 170 0.48 -0.93 0.91
N GLN A 171 0.17 -1.08 -0.39
CA GLN A 171 -1.16 -0.91 -0.97
C GLN A 171 -1.62 -2.13 -1.77
N TYR A 172 -0.81 -3.19 -1.83
CA TYR A 172 -1.19 -4.46 -2.44
C TYR A 172 -0.70 -5.65 -1.62
N CYS A 173 -1.29 -6.81 -1.86
CA CYS A 173 -0.75 -8.10 -1.44
C CYS A 173 -1.07 -9.18 -2.47
N LEU A 174 -0.27 -10.24 -2.50
CA LEU A 174 -0.44 -11.39 -3.36
C LEU A 174 -1.10 -12.52 -2.57
N ALA A 175 -2.02 -13.22 -3.21
CA ALA A 175 -2.66 -14.41 -2.64
C ALA A 175 -2.39 -15.63 -3.54
N PRO A 176 -1.54 -16.58 -3.11
CA PRO A 176 -1.48 -17.87 -3.80
C PRO A 176 -2.84 -18.58 -3.68
N ARG A 177 -3.20 -19.37 -4.70
CA ARG A 177 -4.43 -20.16 -4.74
C ARG A 177 -4.10 -21.64 -4.71
N LEU A 178 -5.00 -22.46 -4.15
CA LEU A 178 -4.76 -23.91 -4.03
C LEU A 178 -4.77 -24.66 -5.37
N ASN A 179 -5.63 -24.22 -6.30
CA ASN A 179 -5.92 -24.95 -7.54
C ASN A 179 -5.35 -24.27 -8.78
N THR A 180 -4.59 -23.19 -8.61
CA THR A 180 -3.92 -22.50 -9.71
C THR A 180 -2.45 -22.32 -9.35
N SER A 181 -1.59 -22.36 -10.36
CA SER A 181 -0.17 -22.04 -10.17
C SER A 181 0.05 -20.54 -9.93
N TYR A 182 -0.91 -19.70 -10.32
CA TYR A 182 -0.82 -18.25 -10.31
C TYR A 182 -1.29 -17.66 -8.99
N ALA A 183 -0.53 -16.70 -8.46
CA ALA A 183 -1.00 -15.87 -7.36
C ALA A 183 -1.93 -14.77 -7.90
N SER A 184 -2.99 -14.46 -7.17
CA SER A 184 -3.83 -13.30 -7.45
C SER A 184 -3.20 -12.05 -6.87
N GLY A 185 -3.25 -10.94 -7.62
CA GLY A 185 -2.93 -9.62 -7.11
C GLY A 185 -4.15 -9.01 -6.44
N LEU A 186 -4.00 -8.53 -5.21
CA LEU A 186 -5.06 -7.82 -4.50
C LEU A 186 -4.58 -6.42 -4.10
N VAL A 187 -5.41 -5.41 -4.34
CA VAL A 187 -5.10 -4.00 -4.07
C VAL A 187 -6.06 -3.39 -3.07
N CYS A 188 -5.59 -2.40 -2.32
CA CYS A 188 -6.44 -1.57 -1.49
C CYS A 188 -7.29 -0.65 -2.36
N PHE A 189 -8.55 -0.44 -1.95
CA PHE A 189 -9.31 0.68 -2.46
C PHE A 189 -8.73 1.96 -1.88
N THR A 190 -7.99 2.69 -2.69
CA THR A 190 -7.83 4.11 -2.41
C THR A 190 -9.16 4.72 -2.83
N SER A 191 -9.98 5.15 -1.86
CA SER A 191 -11.01 6.12 -2.19
C SER A 191 -10.25 7.36 -2.62
N THR A 192 -9.93 7.44 -3.91
CA THR A 192 -9.52 8.66 -4.55
C THR A 192 -10.60 9.67 -4.20
N GLU A 193 -10.30 10.58 -3.26
CA GLU A 193 -11.11 11.79 -3.12
C GLU A 193 -11.18 12.54 -4.47
N GLU A 194 -10.30 12.22 -5.42
CA GLU A 194 -10.32 12.69 -6.81
C GLU A 194 -11.48 12.15 -7.67
N PHE A 195 -12.05 10.96 -7.41
CA PHE A 195 -13.24 10.51 -8.15
C PHE A 195 -14.54 11.13 -7.62
N LYS A 196 -14.51 11.77 -6.44
CA LYS A 196 -15.68 12.46 -5.87
C LYS A 196 -16.03 13.73 -6.65
N TYR A 197 -15.06 14.30 -7.40
CA TYR A 197 -15.25 15.52 -8.18
C TYR A 197 -15.60 15.30 -9.66
N ASN A 198 -15.52 14.06 -10.17
CA ASN A 198 -15.82 13.77 -11.58
C ASN A 198 -17.23 13.19 -11.82
N LEU A 199 -18.02 12.95 -10.76
CA LEU A 199 -19.42 12.51 -10.88
C LEU A 199 -20.47 13.63 -10.67
N TYR A 200 -20.04 14.87 -10.40
CA TYR A 200 -20.91 16.05 -10.35
C TYR A 200 -20.21 17.20 -11.09
N PRO A 201 -20.58 17.47 -12.36
CA PRO A 201 -21.68 18.42 -12.57
C PRO A 201 -22.54 18.19 -13.84
N VAL A 202 -22.73 16.97 -14.35
CA VAL A 202 -23.65 16.79 -15.52
C VAL A 202 -25.13 16.68 -15.09
N ALA A 203 -25.41 16.25 -13.86
CA ALA A 203 -26.79 16.10 -13.37
C ALA A 203 -27.41 17.39 -12.77
N ILE A 204 -26.62 18.43 -12.50
CA ILE A 204 -27.13 19.68 -11.89
C ILE A 204 -27.41 20.76 -12.96
N ILE A 205 -26.83 20.66 -14.15
CA ILE A 205 -27.10 21.61 -15.25
C ILE A 205 -28.46 21.35 -15.93
N SER A 206 -28.95 20.11 -15.94
CA SER A 206 -30.27 19.78 -16.53
C SER A 206 -31.46 20.22 -15.66
N ILE A 207 -31.30 20.25 -14.32
CA ILE A 207 -32.37 20.68 -13.41
C ILE A 207 -32.53 22.21 -13.41
N TRP A 208 -31.45 22.96 -13.59
CA TRP A 208 -31.53 24.42 -13.74
C TRP A 208 -32.06 24.86 -15.11
N CYS A 209 -31.84 24.08 -16.17
CA CYS A 209 -32.42 24.37 -17.48
C CYS A 209 -33.94 24.15 -17.50
N HIS A 210 -34.46 23.12 -16.82
CA HIS A 210 -35.91 22.91 -16.71
C HIS A 210 -36.62 23.90 -15.77
N LEU A 211 -35.95 24.45 -14.77
CA LEU A 211 -36.54 25.48 -13.89
C LEU A 211 -36.54 26.87 -14.53
N LEU A 212 -35.56 27.22 -15.37
CA LEU A 212 -35.59 28.48 -16.13
C LEU A 212 -36.60 28.48 -17.28
N HIS A 213 -36.83 27.33 -17.95
CA HIS A 213 -37.87 27.25 -18.97
C HIS A 213 -39.28 27.43 -18.38
N ARG A 214 -39.51 26.97 -17.14
CA ARG A 214 -40.83 27.07 -16.49
C ARG A 214 -41.15 28.45 -15.90
N GLN A 215 -40.17 29.34 -15.78
CA GLN A 215 -40.36 30.72 -15.31
C GLN A 215 -40.55 31.71 -16.47
N LEU A 216 -40.19 31.35 -17.71
CA LEU A 216 -40.50 32.18 -18.89
C LEU A 216 -41.91 31.93 -19.46
N ASP A 217 -42.51 30.76 -19.20
CA ASP A 217 -43.84 30.42 -19.75
C ASP A 217 -45.03 30.97 -18.95
N ASN A 218 -44.83 31.49 -17.73
CA ASN A 218 -45.93 31.93 -16.84
C ASN A 218 -45.97 33.45 -16.58
N GLY A 219 -45.26 34.26 -17.36
CA GLY A 219 -45.02 35.66 -17.03
C GLY A 219 -45.10 36.64 -18.20
N ASN A 220 -46.05 36.51 -19.14
CA ASN A 220 -46.55 37.69 -19.87
C ASN A 220 -47.87 37.41 -20.63
N GLY A 221 -49.00 37.58 -19.94
CA GLY A 221 -50.29 37.78 -20.58
C GLY A 221 -50.66 39.26 -20.50
N THR A 222 -51.04 39.84 -21.65
CA THR A 222 -51.53 41.23 -21.90
C THR A 222 -50.43 42.29 -22.13
N VAL A 223 -50.41 43.11 -23.18
CA VAL A 223 -51.39 43.45 -24.24
C VAL A 223 -50.70 44.18 -25.41
N ALA A 224 -51.21 43.95 -26.63
CA ALA A 224 -51.26 44.76 -27.88
C ALA A 224 -49.96 45.39 -28.46
N THR A 225 -49.66 45.22 -29.74
CA THR A 225 -50.33 45.79 -30.94
C THR A 225 -49.83 45.03 -32.19
N ASP A 226 -50.69 44.48 -33.06
CA ASP A 226 -51.33 45.07 -34.26
C ASP A 226 -50.44 45.10 -35.53
N TYR A 227 -51.08 44.92 -36.71
CA TYR A 227 -50.62 44.50 -38.06
C TYR A 227 -50.56 42.98 -38.26
N GLY A 228 -51.23 42.35 -39.22
CA GLY A 228 -52.03 42.84 -40.35
C GLY A 228 -51.96 41.81 -41.49
N ASP A 229 -53.13 41.43 -41.99
CA ASP A 229 -53.44 40.87 -43.32
C ASP A 229 -53.09 39.42 -43.70
N GLY A 230 -54.15 38.71 -44.17
CA GLY A 230 -54.01 37.85 -45.34
C GLY A 230 -54.84 36.55 -45.39
N LEU A 231 -56.17 36.68 -45.51
CA LEU A 231 -57.15 35.73 -46.09
C LEU A 231 -57.41 34.38 -45.38
#